data_AF-A0AAV5XJR5-F1
#
_entry.id   AF-A0AAV5XJR5-F1
#
_cell.length_a   1.000
_cell.length_b   1.000
_cell.length_c   1.000
_cell.angle_alpha   90.00
_cell.angle_beta   90.00
_cell.angle_gamma   90.00
#
_symmetry.space_group_name_H-M   'P 1'
#
loop_
_entity.id
_entity.type
_entity.pdbx_description
1 polymer ?
#
loop_
_entity_poly.entity_id
_entity_poly.type
_entity_poly.pdbx_seq_one_letter_code
_entity_poly.pdbx_strand_id
1 'polypeptide(L)'
;MDYLDRLGAWAATTPLDALPPVVRERACMVIADSLGVTAHGMQAPEMRELVARQLADARPGRASVIGAGRRADPATAALLNGTAGTWIDMNEGNLHARGHPGIQVVPLAWALAEQDGRSGRDLLAAFIVGYEVSARIKRASATRLAVHPHGTFGTIGAAVALARLLGYGPTATREIINVSATLGVAASRRALTTGATVRNVYTGLSGSMGWLAHTLVQSGFTGEPDAVGSVYGAIYADRFDPDAAVNGLGEEFLLPRGFIKVHACGRYIHGALDCVETLMARRALPPESIKTIRVRTYAMAASLGHTDVRSEFGARFSLPFAVASLLCHGRSGLDNYDTAAVADPRIQALARRVEVVEDSEFTRAFPERQPTEVSVALDDGTELSERADFHRGEAEHPHPPDAVRRKFLDLAAPVWGRERAEALYDRVLDLERVTDVPVLAGDGAV
;
A
#
# COMPACT_ATOMS: atom_id res chain seq x y z
N MET A 1 30.43 12.70 -4.02
CA MET A 1 29.13 12.13 -4.43
C MET A 1 28.24 12.21 -3.22
N ASP A 2 27.23 13.08 -3.24
CA ASP A 2 26.30 13.19 -2.12
C ASP A 2 25.30 12.02 -2.12
N TYR A 3 24.35 12.00 -1.17
CA TYR A 3 23.39 10.91 -1.04
C TYR A 3 22.41 10.83 -2.23
N LEU A 4 22.03 11.95 -2.84
CA LEU A 4 21.14 11.99 -4.01
C LEU A 4 21.86 11.51 -5.26
N ASP A 5 23.15 11.81 -5.41
CA ASP A 5 23.96 11.27 -6.51
C ASP A 5 24.04 9.74 -6.40
N ARG A 6 24.22 9.21 -5.17
CA ARG A 6 24.25 7.77 -4.92
C ARG A 6 22.91 7.11 -5.27
N LEU A 7 21.78 7.70 -4.85
CA LEU A 7 20.45 7.21 -5.20
C LEU A 7 20.19 7.26 -6.70
N GLY A 8 20.50 8.39 -7.34
CA GLY A 8 20.30 8.58 -8.79
C GLY A 8 21.16 7.63 -9.62
N ALA A 9 22.43 7.46 -9.26
CA ALA A 9 23.33 6.53 -9.92
C ALA A 9 22.87 5.08 -9.76
N TRP A 10 22.54 4.66 -8.54
CA TRP A 10 22.07 3.30 -8.27
C TRP A 10 20.77 3.00 -9.03
N ALA A 11 19.78 3.89 -8.98
CA ALA A 11 18.51 3.68 -9.65
C ALA A 11 18.65 3.62 -11.18
N ALA A 12 19.51 4.47 -11.77
CA ALA A 12 19.72 4.52 -13.21
C ALA A 12 20.47 3.30 -13.75
N THR A 13 21.41 2.74 -12.99
CA THR A 13 22.43 1.81 -13.54
C THR A 13 22.33 0.38 -13.04
N THR A 14 21.58 0.11 -11.96
CA THR A 14 21.49 -1.25 -11.38
C THR A 14 20.91 -2.26 -12.38
N PRO A 15 21.68 -3.29 -12.79
CA PRO A 15 21.17 -4.37 -13.63
C PRO A 15 20.19 -5.26 -12.85
N LEU A 16 19.12 -5.71 -13.51
CA LEU A 16 18.14 -6.62 -12.89
C LEU A 16 18.80 -7.92 -12.37
N ASP A 17 19.78 -8.44 -13.12
CA ASP A 17 20.49 -9.68 -12.78
C ASP A 17 21.45 -9.52 -11.60
N ALA A 18 21.83 -8.28 -11.25
CA ALA A 18 22.65 -7.99 -10.08
C ALA A 18 21.82 -8.00 -8.78
N LEU A 19 20.49 -7.95 -8.88
CA LEU A 19 19.61 -7.98 -7.72
C LEU A 19 19.49 -9.41 -7.18
N PRO A 20 19.37 -9.61 -5.86
CA PRO A 20 19.11 -10.94 -5.31
C PRO A 20 17.77 -11.52 -5.80
N PRO A 21 17.65 -12.84 -6.04
CA PRO A 21 16.40 -13.48 -6.49
C PRO A 21 15.19 -13.14 -5.61
N VAL A 22 15.36 -13.13 -4.28
CA VAL A 22 14.30 -12.77 -3.32
C VAL A 22 13.72 -11.37 -3.55
N VAL A 23 14.52 -10.41 -4.06
CA VAL A 23 14.03 -9.06 -4.39
C VAL A 23 13.13 -9.10 -5.62
N ARG A 24 13.52 -9.87 -6.65
CA ARG A 24 12.73 -10.03 -7.88
C ARG A 24 11.45 -10.82 -7.64
N GLU A 25 11.53 -11.91 -6.89
CA GLU A 25 10.37 -12.71 -6.49
C GLU A 25 9.37 -11.87 -5.67
N ARG A 26 9.87 -11.07 -4.71
CA ARG A 26 9.02 -10.15 -3.96
C ARG A 26 8.41 -9.09 -4.85
N ALA A 27 9.15 -8.55 -5.80
CA ALA A 27 8.61 -7.59 -6.75
C ALA A 27 7.41 -8.13 -7.53
N CYS A 28 7.53 -9.35 -8.07
CA CYS A 28 6.43 -10.02 -8.74
C CYS A 28 5.20 -10.15 -7.83
N MET A 29 5.39 -10.58 -6.58
CA MET A 29 4.30 -10.69 -5.61
C MET A 29 3.61 -9.35 -5.32
N VAL A 30 4.37 -8.26 -5.17
CA VAL A 30 3.81 -6.92 -4.90
C VAL A 30 3.09 -6.34 -6.12
N ILE A 31 3.58 -6.62 -7.33
CA ILE A 31 2.89 -6.26 -8.57
C ILE A 31 1.57 -7.02 -8.67
N ALA A 32 1.57 -8.35 -8.48
CA ALA A 32 0.35 -9.15 -8.48
C ALA A 32 -0.66 -8.66 -7.42
N ASP A 33 -0.19 -8.42 -6.19
CA ASP A 33 -1.00 -7.86 -5.10
C ASP A 33 -1.68 -6.55 -5.53
N SER A 34 -0.90 -5.62 -6.08
CA SER A 34 -1.37 -4.31 -6.54
C SER A 34 -2.43 -4.44 -7.65
N LEU A 35 -2.26 -5.35 -8.60
CA LEU A 35 -3.25 -5.60 -9.65
C LEU A 35 -4.58 -6.10 -9.07
N GLY A 36 -4.53 -7.09 -8.17
CA GLY A 36 -5.74 -7.66 -7.56
C GLY A 36 -6.54 -6.65 -6.74
N VAL A 37 -5.85 -5.89 -5.87
CA VAL A 37 -6.51 -4.87 -5.04
C VAL A 37 -7.04 -3.70 -5.89
N THR A 38 -6.33 -3.29 -6.93
CA THR A 38 -6.80 -2.26 -7.86
C THR A 38 -8.03 -2.71 -8.63
N ALA A 39 -8.01 -3.92 -9.21
CA ALA A 39 -9.13 -4.43 -9.99
C ALA A 39 -10.43 -4.50 -9.18
N HIS A 40 -10.32 -4.99 -7.94
CA HIS A 40 -11.45 -5.05 -7.02
C HIS A 40 -11.91 -3.65 -6.59
N GLY A 41 -10.98 -2.78 -6.18
CA GLY A 41 -11.30 -1.40 -5.78
C GLY A 41 -11.92 -0.56 -6.91
N MET A 42 -11.59 -0.87 -8.16
CA MET A 42 -12.17 -0.22 -9.35
C MET A 42 -13.67 -0.46 -9.49
N GLN A 43 -14.20 -1.51 -8.83
CA GLN A 43 -15.63 -1.84 -8.88
C GLN A 43 -16.50 -0.94 -8.00
N ALA A 44 -15.91 -0.10 -7.16
CA ALA A 44 -16.66 0.85 -6.35
C ALA A 44 -17.47 1.83 -7.23
N PRO A 45 -18.72 2.18 -6.87
CA PRO A 45 -19.55 3.11 -7.63
C PRO A 45 -18.85 4.45 -7.92
N GLU A 46 -18.17 5.01 -6.91
CA GLU A 46 -17.44 6.27 -7.03
C GLU A 46 -16.24 6.15 -7.98
N MET A 47 -15.55 5.00 -8.00
CA MET A 47 -14.47 4.76 -8.95
C MET A 47 -14.99 4.65 -10.38
N ARG A 48 -16.10 3.95 -10.60
CA ARG A 48 -16.73 3.87 -11.94
C ARG A 48 -17.13 5.25 -12.46
N GLU A 49 -17.70 6.08 -11.60
CA GLU A 49 -18.06 7.46 -11.94
C GLU A 49 -16.81 8.32 -12.20
N LEU A 50 -15.77 8.19 -11.37
CA LEU A 50 -14.50 8.89 -11.58
C LEU A 50 -13.85 8.50 -12.92
N VAL A 51 -13.84 7.21 -13.27
CA VAL A 51 -13.37 6.72 -14.56
C VAL A 51 -14.16 7.36 -15.70
N ALA A 52 -15.49 7.35 -15.63
CA ALA A 52 -16.33 7.93 -16.67
C ALA A 52 -16.01 9.42 -16.90
N ARG A 53 -15.83 10.19 -15.82
CA ARG A 53 -15.50 11.61 -15.88
C ARG A 53 -14.08 11.87 -16.38
N GLN A 54 -13.09 11.18 -15.85
CA GLN A 54 -11.69 11.38 -16.25
C GLN A 54 -11.47 11.00 -17.72
N LEU A 55 -12.09 9.93 -18.19
CA LEU A 55 -11.94 9.48 -19.58
C LEU A 55 -12.72 10.31 -20.61
N ALA A 56 -13.66 11.16 -20.18
CA ALA A 56 -14.37 12.05 -21.09
C ALA A 56 -13.43 13.09 -21.74
N ASP A 57 -12.44 13.57 -20.98
CA ASP A 57 -11.47 14.59 -21.41
C ASP A 57 -10.04 14.05 -21.54
N ALA A 58 -9.82 12.75 -21.29
CA ALA A 58 -8.49 12.14 -21.31
C ALA A 58 -7.92 12.06 -22.72
N ARG A 59 -6.59 12.13 -22.80
CA ARG A 59 -5.89 11.80 -24.04
C ARG A 59 -6.01 10.29 -24.32
N PRO A 60 -6.21 9.87 -25.58
CA PRO A 60 -6.16 8.46 -25.91
C PRO A 60 -4.81 7.86 -25.54
N GLY A 61 -4.83 6.61 -25.09
CA GLY A 61 -3.63 5.86 -24.78
C GLY A 61 -3.92 4.36 -24.71
N ARG A 62 -2.86 3.58 -24.52
CA ARG A 62 -2.88 2.11 -24.51
C ARG A 62 -2.81 1.54 -23.09
N ALA A 63 -2.55 2.35 -22.07
CA ALA A 63 -2.46 1.89 -20.70
C ALA A 63 -3.83 1.48 -20.16
N SER A 64 -3.92 0.30 -19.54
CA SER A 64 -5.14 -0.23 -18.96
C SER A 64 -5.55 0.56 -17.71
N VAL A 65 -6.83 0.90 -17.63
CA VAL A 65 -7.49 1.28 -16.38
C VAL A 65 -7.95 -0.03 -15.73
N ILE A 66 -7.12 -0.53 -14.82
CA ILE A 66 -7.16 -1.91 -14.29
C ILE A 66 -8.54 -2.22 -13.71
N GLY A 67 -9.20 -3.25 -14.24
CA GLY A 67 -10.53 -3.70 -13.81
C GLY A 67 -11.70 -2.87 -14.35
N ALA A 68 -11.45 -1.83 -15.16
CA ALA A 68 -12.52 -1.00 -15.75
C ALA A 68 -12.87 -1.40 -17.19
N GLY A 69 -12.07 -2.24 -17.85
CA GLY A 69 -12.27 -2.57 -19.27
C GLY A 69 -12.03 -1.37 -20.20
N ARG A 70 -11.24 -0.38 -19.76
CA ARG A 70 -10.96 0.87 -20.48
C ARG A 70 -9.45 1.10 -20.57
N ARG A 71 -9.03 1.95 -21.51
CA ARG A 71 -7.64 2.41 -21.67
C ARG A 71 -7.56 3.93 -21.59
N ALA A 72 -6.40 4.44 -21.20
CA ALA A 72 -6.10 5.86 -21.10
C ALA A 72 -4.62 6.13 -21.40
N ASP A 73 -4.23 7.41 -21.43
CA ASP A 73 -2.81 7.77 -21.32
C ASP A 73 -2.21 7.34 -19.96
N PRO A 74 -0.87 7.17 -19.86
CA PRO A 74 -0.25 6.64 -18.65
C PRO A 74 -0.52 7.45 -17.38
N ALA A 75 -0.63 8.78 -17.47
CA ALA A 75 -0.87 9.63 -16.30
C ALA A 75 -2.28 9.43 -15.76
N THR A 76 -3.28 9.41 -16.66
CA THR A 76 -4.68 9.16 -16.31
C THR A 76 -4.89 7.73 -15.77
N ALA A 77 -4.29 6.73 -16.42
CA ALA A 77 -4.35 5.34 -15.95
C ALA A 77 -3.71 5.21 -14.56
N ALA A 78 -2.53 5.81 -14.33
CA ALA A 78 -1.86 5.75 -13.02
C ALA A 78 -2.69 6.41 -11.90
N LEU A 79 -3.33 7.56 -12.18
CA LEU A 79 -4.23 8.23 -11.24
C LEU A 79 -5.39 7.32 -10.83
N LEU A 80 -6.09 6.73 -11.80
CA LEU A 80 -7.25 5.88 -11.55
C LEU A 80 -6.85 4.57 -10.85
N ASN A 81 -5.78 3.92 -11.33
CA ASN A 81 -5.31 2.64 -10.81
C ASN A 81 -4.75 2.75 -9.38
N GLY A 82 -4.00 3.82 -9.09
CA GLY A 82 -3.53 4.09 -7.72
C GLY A 82 -4.69 4.37 -6.78
N THR A 83 -5.64 5.23 -7.21
CA THR A 83 -6.83 5.54 -6.41
C THR A 83 -7.64 4.29 -6.05
N ALA A 84 -7.94 3.45 -7.05
CA ALA A 84 -8.65 2.19 -6.83
C ALA A 84 -7.86 1.21 -5.96
N GLY A 85 -6.54 1.15 -6.11
CA GLY A 85 -5.67 0.22 -5.39
C GLY A 85 -5.67 0.37 -3.87
N THR A 86 -6.13 1.51 -3.35
CA THR A 86 -6.23 1.74 -1.91
C THR A 86 -7.66 1.79 -1.37
N TRP A 87 -8.65 1.50 -2.22
CA TRP A 87 -10.08 1.60 -1.89
C TRP A 87 -10.48 0.67 -0.75
N ILE A 88 -10.04 -0.59 -0.81
CA ILE A 88 -10.35 -1.64 0.17
C ILE A 88 -9.29 -1.78 1.27
N ASP A 89 -8.26 -0.94 1.25
CA ASP A 89 -7.12 -0.95 2.19
C ASP A 89 -6.33 -2.27 2.32
N MET A 90 -6.35 -3.11 1.28
CA MET A 90 -5.66 -4.41 1.25
C MET A 90 -4.30 -4.40 0.55
N ASN A 91 -3.84 -3.29 0.02
CA ASN A 91 -2.56 -3.23 -0.68
C ASN A 91 -1.35 -3.50 0.23
N GLU A 92 -0.25 -3.99 -0.36
CA GLU A 92 1.08 -4.11 0.27
C GLU A 92 1.47 -2.86 1.05
N GLY A 93 2.19 -3.07 2.15
CA GLY A 93 2.89 -1.99 2.84
C GLY A 93 4.22 -2.44 3.41
N ASN A 94 4.97 -1.50 3.98
CA ASN A 94 6.31 -1.75 4.49
C ASN A 94 6.50 -1.06 5.84
N LEU A 95 6.83 -1.84 6.87
CA LEU A 95 6.98 -1.36 8.24
C LEU A 95 8.11 -0.33 8.37
N HIS A 96 9.25 -0.57 7.72
CA HIS A 96 10.42 0.31 7.77
C HIS A 96 10.24 1.58 6.94
N ALA A 97 9.53 1.48 5.82
CA ALA A 97 9.09 2.66 5.08
C ALA A 97 7.89 3.35 5.74
N ARG A 98 7.21 2.75 6.74
CA ARG A 98 6.01 3.30 7.38
C ARG A 98 4.96 3.79 6.37
N GLY A 99 4.71 2.98 5.34
CA GLY A 99 3.83 3.36 4.23
C GLY A 99 3.62 2.24 3.23
N HIS A 100 3.11 2.60 2.06
CA HIS A 100 2.70 1.68 1.00
C HIS A 100 3.41 2.02 -0.31
N PRO A 101 4.68 1.63 -0.49
CA PRO A 101 5.45 2.02 -1.68
C PRO A 101 4.93 1.29 -2.93
N GLY A 102 4.52 0.02 -2.81
CA GLY A 102 4.04 -0.80 -3.93
C GLY A 102 2.97 -0.10 -4.76
N ILE A 103 1.83 0.21 -4.15
CA ILE A 103 0.69 0.80 -4.86
C ILE A 103 0.91 2.24 -5.33
N GLN A 104 1.95 2.92 -4.86
CA GLN A 104 2.30 4.26 -5.34
C GLN A 104 3.22 4.24 -6.56
N VAL A 105 3.95 3.14 -6.77
CA VAL A 105 4.91 2.97 -7.88
C VAL A 105 4.34 2.11 -9.01
N VAL A 106 3.68 1.00 -8.68
CA VAL A 106 3.13 0.04 -9.66
C VAL A 106 2.22 0.71 -10.71
N PRO A 107 1.26 1.59 -10.35
CA PRO A 107 0.31 2.13 -11.33
C PRO A 107 0.98 2.83 -12.51
N LEU A 108 1.98 3.69 -12.27
CA LEU A 108 2.66 4.41 -13.34
C LEU A 108 3.65 3.52 -14.08
N ALA A 109 4.41 2.68 -13.36
CA ALA A 109 5.37 1.76 -13.98
C ALA A 109 4.65 0.78 -14.93
N TRP A 110 3.54 0.21 -14.48
CA TRP A 110 2.69 -0.67 -15.29
C TRP A 110 2.11 0.06 -16.50
N ALA A 111 1.46 1.21 -16.27
CA ALA A 111 0.82 1.96 -17.33
C ALA A 111 1.80 2.37 -18.44
N LEU A 112 3.01 2.81 -18.08
CA LEU A 112 4.04 3.17 -19.04
C LEU A 112 4.64 1.93 -19.73
N ALA A 113 4.89 0.85 -19.00
CA ALA A 113 5.39 -0.39 -19.59
C ALA A 113 4.41 -0.96 -20.62
N GLU A 114 3.10 -0.90 -20.34
CA GLU A 114 2.06 -1.28 -21.29
C GLU A 114 1.97 -0.32 -22.48
N GLN A 115 2.02 0.99 -22.25
CA GLN A 115 1.97 2.00 -23.30
C GLN A 115 3.09 1.81 -24.34
N ASP A 116 4.31 1.57 -23.87
CA ASP A 116 5.53 1.50 -24.68
C ASP A 116 5.86 0.08 -25.15
N GLY A 117 5.13 -0.95 -24.70
CA GLY A 117 5.44 -2.34 -25.02
C GLY A 117 6.76 -2.82 -24.40
N ARG A 118 7.06 -2.39 -23.16
CA ARG A 118 8.27 -2.79 -22.43
C ARG A 118 8.20 -4.24 -21.99
N SER A 119 9.35 -4.88 -21.81
CA SER A 119 9.42 -6.24 -21.30
C SER A 119 9.05 -6.32 -19.81
N GLY A 120 8.70 -7.51 -19.34
CA GLY A 120 8.48 -7.72 -17.90
C GLY A 120 9.76 -7.51 -17.09
N ARG A 121 10.95 -7.74 -17.68
CA ARG A 121 12.25 -7.42 -17.07
C ARG A 121 12.43 -5.92 -16.87
N ASP A 122 12.05 -5.10 -17.84
CA ASP A 122 12.10 -3.64 -17.73
C ASP A 122 11.16 -3.13 -16.64
N LEU A 123 9.93 -3.66 -16.61
CA LEU A 123 8.94 -3.34 -15.57
C LEU A 123 9.45 -3.71 -14.17
N LEU A 124 10.03 -4.91 -14.00
CA LEU A 124 10.60 -5.34 -12.73
C LEU A 124 11.74 -4.42 -12.29
N ALA A 125 12.70 -4.13 -13.18
CA ALA A 125 13.82 -3.27 -12.86
C ALA A 125 13.35 -1.87 -12.44
N ALA A 126 12.40 -1.29 -13.16
CA ALA A 126 11.81 0.00 -12.88
C ALA A 126 11.05 0.04 -11.55
N PHE A 127 10.20 -0.96 -11.30
CA PHE A 127 9.46 -1.06 -10.06
C PHE A 127 10.39 -1.20 -8.86
N ILE A 128 11.41 -2.08 -8.92
CA ILE A 128 12.32 -2.31 -7.80
C ILE A 128 13.08 -1.04 -7.44
N VAL A 129 13.66 -0.32 -8.41
CA VAL A 129 14.41 0.90 -8.11
C VAL A 129 13.50 2.03 -7.61
N GLY A 130 12.30 2.18 -8.17
CA GLY A 130 11.32 3.16 -7.70
C GLY A 130 10.83 2.87 -6.28
N TYR A 131 10.56 1.60 -5.98
CA TYR A 131 10.19 1.15 -4.64
C TYR A 131 11.32 1.45 -3.65
N GLU A 132 12.55 1.01 -3.94
CA GLU A 132 13.68 1.15 -3.02
C GLU A 132 14.00 2.63 -2.74
N VAL A 133 14.09 3.49 -3.76
CA VAL A 133 14.38 4.92 -3.55
C VAL A 133 13.31 5.57 -2.68
N SER A 134 12.04 5.34 -2.99
CA SER A 134 10.93 5.94 -2.22
C SER A 134 10.85 5.40 -0.79
N ALA A 135 10.98 4.09 -0.60
CA ALA A 135 10.99 3.45 0.70
C ALA A 135 12.14 3.94 1.58
N ARG A 136 13.33 4.14 0.99
CA ARG A 136 14.53 4.65 1.68
C ARG A 136 14.39 6.10 2.11
N ILE A 137 13.89 6.98 1.25
CA ILE A 137 13.57 8.37 1.60
C ILE A 137 12.55 8.42 2.74
N LYS A 138 11.55 7.53 2.71
CA LYS A 138 10.54 7.49 3.74
C LYS A 138 11.04 6.89 5.06
N ARG A 139 11.93 5.87 5.02
CA ARG A 139 12.65 5.32 6.18
C ARG A 139 13.48 6.40 6.87
N ALA A 140 14.18 7.20 6.07
CA ALA A 140 15.02 8.32 6.50
C ALA A 140 14.25 9.54 7.04
N SER A 141 12.92 9.59 6.91
CA SER A 141 12.10 10.75 7.34
C SER A 141 11.19 10.45 8.52
N ALA A 142 11.15 11.38 9.48
CA ALA A 142 10.18 11.41 10.57
C ALA A 142 8.95 12.24 10.14
N THR A 143 8.05 11.65 9.35
CA THR A 143 6.84 12.32 8.84
C THR A 143 5.98 12.84 9.97
N ARG A 144 5.54 14.09 9.83
CA ARG A 144 4.64 14.75 10.78
C ARG A 144 3.37 13.94 10.92
N LEU A 145 2.90 13.77 12.15
CA LEU A 145 1.70 12.98 12.42
C LEU A 145 0.48 13.49 11.66
N ALA A 146 0.35 14.82 11.49
CA ALA A 146 -0.76 15.43 10.76
C ALA A 146 -0.76 15.11 9.25
N VAL A 147 0.40 14.75 8.68
CA VAL A 147 0.57 14.47 7.26
C VAL A 147 0.33 12.99 6.98
N HIS A 148 -0.55 12.72 6.02
CA HIS A 148 -0.76 11.39 5.47
C HIS A 148 0.40 11.03 4.53
N PRO A 149 1.00 9.83 4.63
CA PRO A 149 2.23 9.51 3.89
C PRO A 149 1.96 9.23 2.40
N HIS A 150 0.78 8.75 2.02
CA HIS A 150 0.43 8.58 0.60
C HIS A 150 0.45 9.90 -0.17
N GLY A 151 0.90 9.88 -1.42
CA GLY A 151 0.98 11.08 -2.26
C GLY A 151 2.20 11.96 -1.98
N THR A 152 3.11 11.54 -1.09
CA THR A 152 4.38 12.22 -0.81
C THR A 152 5.54 11.45 -1.44
N PHE A 153 6.20 10.56 -0.71
CA PHE A 153 7.39 9.82 -1.14
C PHE A 153 7.12 8.88 -2.32
N GLY A 154 5.88 8.42 -2.45
CA GLY A 154 5.45 7.63 -3.60
C GLY A 154 5.58 8.37 -4.93
N THR A 155 5.45 9.71 -4.94
CA THR A 155 5.64 10.55 -6.13
C THR A 155 7.08 10.44 -6.65
N ILE A 156 8.06 10.42 -5.74
CA ILE A 156 9.46 10.21 -6.08
C ILE A 156 9.66 8.80 -6.65
N GLY A 157 9.09 7.78 -6.01
CA GLY A 157 9.21 6.39 -6.47
C GLY A 157 8.63 6.18 -7.87
N ALA A 158 7.44 6.73 -8.13
CA ALA A 158 6.79 6.67 -9.44
C ALA A 158 7.65 7.38 -10.51
N ALA A 159 8.16 8.57 -10.21
CA ALA A 159 9.04 9.31 -11.11
C ALA A 159 10.34 8.55 -11.42
N VAL A 160 10.96 7.93 -10.42
CA VAL A 160 12.18 7.12 -10.58
C VAL A 160 11.91 5.86 -11.41
N ALA A 161 10.79 5.17 -11.18
CA ALA A 161 10.41 4.02 -12.01
C ALA A 161 10.19 4.42 -13.48
N LEU A 162 9.49 5.54 -13.71
CA LEU A 162 9.34 6.12 -15.04
C LEU A 162 10.70 6.44 -15.67
N ALA A 163 11.59 7.12 -14.95
CA ALA A 163 12.92 7.49 -15.43
C ALA A 163 13.73 6.24 -15.81
N ARG A 164 13.61 5.16 -15.05
CA ARG A 164 14.23 3.87 -15.35
C ARG A 164 13.69 3.27 -16.66
N LEU A 165 12.37 3.28 -16.88
CA LEU A 165 11.76 2.80 -18.13
C LEU A 165 12.16 3.63 -19.36
N LEU A 166 12.35 4.93 -19.17
CA LEU A 166 12.76 5.85 -20.23
C LEU A 166 14.28 5.94 -20.43
N GLY A 167 15.08 5.17 -19.68
CA GLY A 167 16.52 5.11 -19.85
C GLY A 167 17.28 6.36 -19.40
N TYR A 168 16.78 7.06 -18.37
CA TYR A 168 17.48 8.21 -17.80
C TYR A 168 18.83 7.79 -17.21
N GLY A 169 19.86 8.59 -17.48
CA GLY A 169 21.17 8.45 -16.83
C GLY A 169 21.18 8.94 -15.38
N PRO A 170 22.29 8.75 -14.64
CA PRO A 170 22.42 9.16 -13.23
C PRO A 170 22.03 10.61 -12.96
N THR A 171 22.53 11.56 -13.75
CA THR A 171 22.27 13.00 -13.58
C THR A 171 20.80 13.34 -13.79
N ALA A 172 20.17 12.81 -14.84
CA ALA A 172 18.74 13.04 -15.09
C ALA A 172 17.85 12.35 -14.03
N THR A 173 18.29 11.22 -13.49
CA THR A 173 17.60 10.52 -12.40
C THR A 173 17.71 11.29 -11.08
N ARG A 174 18.86 11.91 -10.78
CA ARG A 174 18.98 12.87 -9.67
C ARG A 174 18.01 14.04 -9.86
N GLU A 175 17.96 14.61 -11.05
CA GLU A 175 17.13 15.78 -11.33
C GLU A 175 15.65 15.47 -11.16
N ILE A 176 15.17 14.33 -11.68
CA ILE A 176 13.77 13.96 -11.51
C ILE A 176 13.42 13.63 -10.05
N ILE A 177 14.38 13.14 -9.24
CA ILE A 177 14.17 13.00 -7.78
C ILE A 177 13.93 14.37 -7.14
N ASN A 178 14.74 15.38 -7.47
CA ASN A 178 14.57 16.74 -6.94
C ASN A 178 13.23 17.36 -7.37
N VAL A 179 12.90 17.30 -8.67
CA VAL A 179 11.64 17.84 -9.18
C VAL A 179 10.44 17.13 -8.56
N SER A 180 10.45 15.80 -8.49
CA SER A 180 9.31 15.04 -7.95
C SER A 180 9.13 15.19 -6.43
N ALA A 181 10.19 15.50 -5.67
CA ALA A 181 10.13 15.68 -4.23
C ALA A 181 9.18 16.81 -3.80
N THR A 182 9.05 17.86 -4.61
CA THR A 182 8.21 19.04 -4.33
C THR A 182 6.77 18.93 -4.87
N LEU A 183 6.47 17.92 -5.69
CA LEU A 183 5.15 17.74 -6.29
C LEU A 183 4.20 16.89 -5.43
N GLY A 184 4.65 16.43 -4.26
CA GLY A 184 3.80 15.69 -3.33
C GLY A 184 2.69 16.56 -2.71
N VAL A 185 1.62 15.91 -2.25
CA VAL A 185 0.55 16.61 -1.52
C VAL A 185 0.73 16.41 -0.01
N ALA A 186 0.78 17.52 0.74
CA ALA A 186 0.69 17.50 2.21
C ALA A 186 -0.75 17.21 2.67
N ALA A 187 -1.18 15.96 2.49
CA ALA A 187 -2.55 15.56 2.77
C ALA A 187 -2.82 15.35 4.27
N SER A 188 -4.05 15.60 4.72
CA SER A 188 -4.43 15.41 6.13
C SER A 188 -4.60 13.94 6.49
N ARG A 189 -3.94 13.49 7.57
CA ARG A 189 -4.18 12.15 8.14
C ARG A 189 -5.60 11.97 8.69
N ARG A 190 -6.29 13.07 9.03
CA ARG A 190 -7.66 13.03 9.59
C ARG A 190 -8.67 12.38 8.64
N ALA A 191 -8.40 12.36 7.34
CA ALA A 191 -9.26 11.71 6.36
C ALA A 191 -9.53 10.22 6.71
N LEU A 192 -8.58 9.54 7.37
CA LEU A 192 -8.74 8.16 7.85
C LEU A 192 -9.85 8.05 8.90
N THR A 193 -9.81 8.89 9.93
CA THR A 193 -10.72 8.80 11.07
C THR A 193 -12.06 9.48 10.83
N THR A 194 -12.14 10.41 9.87
CA THR A 194 -13.42 11.01 9.44
C THR A 194 -14.14 10.19 8.39
N GLY A 195 -13.58 9.07 7.95
CA GLY A 195 -14.18 8.25 6.89
C GLY A 195 -14.17 8.91 5.50
N ALA A 196 -13.26 9.86 5.24
CA ALA A 196 -13.23 10.62 4.00
C ALA A 196 -12.48 9.88 2.89
N THR A 197 -13.22 9.48 1.85
CA THR A 197 -12.72 8.68 0.71
C THR A 197 -11.67 9.37 -0.15
N VAL A 198 -11.54 10.71 -0.05
CA VAL A 198 -10.47 11.48 -0.72
C VAL A 198 -9.07 10.94 -0.41
N ARG A 199 -8.88 10.26 0.73
CA ARG A 199 -7.62 9.59 1.06
C ARG A 199 -7.13 8.65 -0.03
N ASN A 200 -8.05 7.96 -0.72
CA ASN A 200 -7.71 6.98 -1.73
C ASN A 200 -6.97 7.62 -2.92
N VAL A 201 -7.33 8.87 -3.26
CA VAL A 201 -6.76 9.60 -4.39
C VAL A 201 -5.27 9.88 -4.23
N TYR A 202 -4.76 9.96 -2.99
CA TYR A 202 -3.37 10.34 -2.73
C TYR A 202 -2.36 9.40 -3.39
N THR A 203 -2.65 8.10 -3.49
CA THR A 203 -1.75 7.16 -4.17
C THR A 203 -1.83 7.25 -5.69
N GLY A 204 -3.01 7.56 -6.24
CA GLY A 204 -3.14 7.91 -7.66
C GLY A 204 -2.35 9.17 -8.03
N LEU A 205 -2.34 10.17 -7.15
CA LEU A 205 -1.58 11.40 -7.36
C LEU A 205 -0.08 11.15 -7.48
N SER A 206 0.48 10.14 -6.78
CA SER A 206 1.90 9.78 -6.93
C SER A 206 2.26 9.45 -8.38
N GLY A 207 1.42 8.68 -9.07
CA GLY A 207 1.62 8.36 -10.48
C GLY A 207 1.47 9.57 -11.40
N SER A 208 0.38 10.33 -11.26
CA SER A 208 0.16 11.50 -12.12
C SER A 208 1.22 12.59 -11.92
N MET A 209 1.67 12.81 -10.68
CA MET A 209 2.70 13.80 -10.36
C MET A 209 4.09 13.31 -10.78
N GLY A 210 4.36 12.01 -10.75
CA GLY A 210 5.58 11.44 -11.32
C GLY A 210 5.68 11.64 -12.83
N TRP A 211 4.56 11.49 -13.55
CA TRP A 211 4.47 11.83 -14.98
C TRP A 211 4.67 13.33 -15.24
N LEU A 212 4.06 14.19 -14.41
CA LEU A 212 4.26 15.64 -14.50
C LEU A 212 5.74 16.00 -14.27
N ALA A 213 6.41 15.41 -13.27
CA ALA A 213 7.84 15.61 -13.02
C ALA A 213 8.68 15.31 -14.26
N HIS A 214 8.41 14.21 -14.95
CA HIS A 214 9.04 13.87 -16.22
C HIS A 214 8.84 14.96 -17.28
N THR A 215 7.59 15.39 -17.47
CA THR A 215 7.24 16.42 -18.45
C THR A 215 7.96 17.74 -18.16
N LEU A 216 8.07 18.12 -16.89
CA LEU A 216 8.78 19.32 -16.44
C LEU A 216 10.28 19.21 -16.73
N VAL A 217 10.92 18.10 -16.35
CA VAL A 217 12.35 17.86 -16.59
C VAL A 217 12.66 17.87 -18.10
N GLN A 218 11.83 17.22 -18.92
CA GLN A 218 11.99 17.25 -20.38
C GLN A 218 11.80 18.66 -20.98
N SER A 219 11.04 19.52 -20.30
CA SER A 219 10.84 20.91 -20.69
C SER A 219 11.93 21.86 -20.17
N GLY A 220 12.98 21.34 -19.51
CA GLY A 220 14.09 22.12 -18.98
C GLY A 220 13.85 22.75 -17.61
N PHE A 221 12.78 22.35 -16.90
CA PHE A 221 12.59 22.75 -15.51
C PHE A 221 13.55 21.98 -14.61
N THR A 222 14.05 22.65 -13.59
CA THR A 222 14.95 22.07 -12.59
C THR A 222 14.33 22.11 -11.20
N GLY A 223 14.67 21.15 -10.36
CA GLY A 223 14.32 21.11 -8.95
C GLY A 223 15.26 21.95 -8.10
N GLU A 224 14.85 22.22 -6.87
CA GLU A 224 15.76 22.76 -5.85
C GLU A 224 16.92 21.78 -5.62
N PRO A 225 18.18 22.27 -5.52
CA PRO A 225 19.27 21.43 -5.06
C PRO A 225 18.95 20.82 -3.68
N ASP A 226 18.92 19.50 -3.60
CA ASP A 226 18.52 18.77 -2.39
C ASP A 226 17.06 19.03 -1.94
N ALA A 227 16.13 19.06 -2.90
CA ALA A 227 14.70 19.20 -2.61
C ALA A 227 14.16 18.12 -1.67
N VAL A 228 14.76 16.93 -1.65
CA VAL A 228 14.40 15.87 -0.69
C VAL A 228 14.73 16.32 0.74
N GLY A 229 15.93 16.87 0.97
CA GLY A 229 16.33 17.42 2.25
C GLY A 229 15.43 18.57 2.70
N SER A 230 15.10 19.52 1.82
CA SER A 230 14.23 20.66 2.17
C SER A 230 12.80 20.21 2.47
N VAL A 231 12.19 19.39 1.61
CA VAL A 231 10.78 18.99 1.73
C VAL A 231 10.57 17.96 2.84
N TYR A 232 11.41 16.93 2.93
CA TYR A 232 11.30 15.89 3.97
C TYR A 232 12.03 16.26 5.26
N GLY A 233 12.82 17.33 5.28
CA GLY A 233 13.40 17.89 6.50
C GLY A 233 12.53 18.96 7.16
N ALA A 234 11.69 19.66 6.39
CA ALA A 234 10.98 20.83 6.90
C ALA A 234 9.48 20.92 6.57
N ILE A 235 8.94 20.23 5.56
CA ILE A 235 7.53 20.39 5.12
C ILE A 235 6.65 19.17 5.43
N TYR A 236 7.06 17.96 5.03
CA TYR A 236 6.29 16.75 5.33
C TYR A 236 6.72 16.05 6.62
N ALA A 237 7.92 16.34 7.09
CA ALA A 237 8.56 15.65 8.20
C ALA A 237 9.25 16.63 9.14
N ASP A 238 9.39 16.23 10.40
CA ASP A 238 10.12 16.98 11.43
C ASP A 238 11.63 16.76 11.37
N ARG A 239 12.06 15.69 10.68
CA ARG A 239 13.47 15.35 10.47
C ARG A 239 13.63 14.51 9.21
N PHE A 240 14.72 14.75 8.50
CA PHE A 240 15.25 13.87 7.46
C PHE A 240 16.72 13.55 7.76
N ASP A 241 17.10 12.29 7.58
CA ASP A 241 18.48 11.80 7.74
C ASP A 241 19.00 11.30 6.39
N PRO A 242 19.82 12.10 5.67
CA PRO A 242 20.38 11.72 4.38
C PRO A 242 21.18 10.42 4.39
N ASP A 243 21.92 10.15 5.47
CA ASP A 243 22.77 8.96 5.57
C ASP A 243 21.90 7.70 5.70
N ALA A 244 20.80 7.78 6.44
CA ALA A 244 19.83 6.69 6.54
C ALA A 244 19.16 6.33 5.19
N ALA A 245 19.04 7.29 4.27
CA ALA A 245 18.46 7.06 2.94
C ALA A 245 19.37 6.16 2.07
N VAL A 246 20.68 6.26 2.25
CA VAL A 246 21.68 5.52 1.46
C VAL A 246 22.38 4.41 2.23
N ASN A 247 22.06 4.22 3.51
CA ASN A 247 22.59 3.13 4.31
C ASN A 247 22.22 1.76 3.69
N GLY A 248 23.23 0.92 3.45
CA GLY A 248 23.09 -0.39 2.80
C GLY A 248 22.56 -0.32 1.36
N LEU A 249 22.70 0.79 0.64
CA LEU A 249 22.20 0.89 -0.75
C LEU A 249 22.92 -0.09 -1.68
N GLY A 250 22.14 -0.97 -2.32
CA GLY A 250 22.66 -2.03 -3.20
C GLY A 250 23.01 -3.34 -2.47
N GLU A 251 22.96 -3.36 -1.14
CA GLU A 251 23.29 -4.52 -0.31
C GLU A 251 22.09 -4.98 0.53
N GLU A 252 21.41 -4.03 1.19
CA GLU A 252 20.14 -4.23 1.87
C GLU A 252 18.98 -3.82 0.95
N PHE A 253 17.86 -4.54 1.00
CA PHE A 253 16.66 -4.19 0.25
C PHE A 253 15.46 -4.10 1.17
N LEU A 254 14.70 -3.00 1.07
CA LEU A 254 13.48 -2.80 1.84
C LEU A 254 12.30 -3.58 1.25
N LEU A 255 12.26 -3.82 -0.05
CA LEU A 255 11.16 -4.52 -0.72
C LEU A 255 10.87 -5.92 -0.14
N PRO A 256 11.85 -6.82 0.06
CA PRO A 256 11.65 -8.10 0.76
C PRO A 256 11.13 -7.97 2.19
N ARG A 257 11.33 -6.81 2.83
CA ARG A 257 10.90 -6.53 4.21
C ARG A 257 9.47 -6.01 4.31
N GLY A 258 8.76 -5.85 3.19
CA GLY A 258 7.35 -5.45 3.16
C GLY A 258 6.41 -6.58 3.57
N PHE A 259 5.15 -6.25 3.83
CA PHE A 259 4.05 -7.16 4.17
C PHE A 259 2.91 -7.09 3.16
N ILE A 260 2.19 -8.21 2.99
CA ILE A 260 0.94 -8.27 2.22
C ILE A 260 -0.21 -8.37 3.20
N LYS A 261 -1.20 -7.47 3.11
CA LYS A 261 -2.38 -7.47 3.99
C LYS A 261 -3.38 -8.53 3.55
N VAL A 262 -3.83 -9.38 4.47
CA VAL A 262 -4.98 -10.28 4.24
C VAL A 262 -6.28 -9.77 4.87
N HIS A 263 -6.18 -8.85 5.82
CA HIS A 263 -7.34 -8.13 6.37
C HIS A 263 -7.59 -6.82 5.63
N ALA A 264 -8.85 -6.53 5.32
CA ALA A 264 -9.30 -5.35 4.57
C ALA A 264 -9.38 -4.06 5.40
N CYS A 265 -8.35 -3.80 6.21
CA CYS A 265 -8.30 -2.66 7.12
C CYS A 265 -6.89 -2.11 7.33
N GLY A 266 -6.82 -0.97 8.02
CA GLY A 266 -5.58 -0.30 8.39
C GLY A 266 -4.60 -1.25 9.08
N ARG A 267 -3.31 -1.19 8.68
CA ARG A 267 -2.29 -2.15 9.16
C ARG A 267 -2.18 -2.21 10.68
N TYR A 268 -2.33 -1.08 11.36
CA TYR A 268 -2.20 -1.01 12.83
C TYR A 268 -3.26 -1.82 13.59
N ILE A 269 -4.34 -2.24 12.92
CA ILE A 269 -5.41 -3.06 13.50
C ILE A 269 -5.05 -4.55 13.48
N HIS A 270 -4.12 -4.97 12.59
CA HIS A 270 -3.92 -6.39 12.25
C HIS A 270 -3.46 -7.22 13.45
N GLY A 271 -2.57 -6.69 14.31
CA GLY A 271 -2.13 -7.41 15.50
C GLY A 271 -3.28 -7.79 16.45
N ALA A 272 -4.31 -6.95 16.56
CA ALA A 272 -5.48 -7.27 17.37
C ALA A 272 -6.30 -8.39 16.71
N LEU A 273 -6.47 -8.36 15.39
CA LEU A 273 -7.18 -9.41 14.64
C LEU A 273 -6.45 -10.75 14.71
N ASP A 274 -5.13 -10.75 14.55
CA ASP A 274 -4.28 -11.95 14.67
C ASP A 274 -4.42 -12.61 16.06
N CYS A 275 -4.41 -11.80 17.13
CA CYS A 275 -4.63 -12.28 18.49
C CYS A 275 -6.04 -12.85 18.66
N VAL A 276 -7.08 -12.15 18.17
CA VAL A 276 -8.46 -12.61 18.27
C VAL A 276 -8.69 -13.91 17.50
N GLU A 277 -8.16 -14.05 16.28
CA GLU A 277 -8.25 -15.30 15.52
C GLU A 277 -7.57 -16.46 16.25
N THR A 278 -6.42 -16.19 16.90
CA THR A 278 -5.72 -17.19 17.71
C THR A 278 -6.56 -17.63 18.91
N LEU A 279 -7.24 -16.69 19.58
CA LEU A 279 -8.16 -17.00 20.67
C LEU A 279 -9.39 -17.79 20.18
N MET A 280 -9.98 -17.41 19.04
CA MET A 280 -11.11 -18.12 18.42
C MET A 280 -10.75 -19.56 18.04
N ALA A 281 -9.51 -19.80 17.60
CA ALA A 281 -9.02 -21.15 17.30
C ALA A 281 -8.85 -22.01 18.55
N ARG A 282 -8.61 -21.41 19.72
CA ARG A 282 -8.48 -22.12 21.01
C ARG A 282 -9.83 -22.39 21.67
N ARG A 283 -10.79 -21.46 21.53
CA ARG A 283 -12.12 -21.56 22.14
C ARG A 283 -13.14 -20.75 21.34
N ALA A 284 -14.37 -21.24 21.25
CA ALA A 284 -15.48 -20.47 20.73
C ALA A 284 -15.71 -19.20 21.56
N LEU A 285 -15.79 -18.05 20.87
CA LEU A 285 -16.07 -16.74 21.46
C LEU A 285 -17.38 -16.18 20.90
N PRO A 286 -18.55 -16.69 21.34
CA PRO A 286 -19.83 -16.17 20.87
C PRO A 286 -19.96 -14.70 21.27
N PRO A 287 -20.24 -13.78 20.33
CA PRO A 287 -20.33 -12.33 20.57
C PRO A 287 -21.22 -11.95 21.76
N GLU A 288 -22.31 -12.69 21.96
CA GLU A 288 -23.28 -12.48 23.03
C GLU A 288 -22.75 -12.78 24.43
N SER A 289 -21.73 -13.64 24.55
CA SER A 289 -21.11 -14.01 25.85
C SER A 289 -19.94 -13.11 26.24
N ILE A 290 -19.52 -12.20 25.37
CA ILE A 290 -18.35 -11.37 25.58
C ILE A 290 -18.73 -10.16 26.43
N LYS A 291 -18.19 -10.12 27.64
CA LYS A 291 -18.39 -9.04 28.59
C LYS A 291 -17.57 -7.80 28.24
N THR A 292 -16.27 -7.99 28.00
CA THR A 292 -15.35 -6.91 27.59
C THR A 292 -14.18 -7.45 26.80
N ILE A 293 -13.61 -6.61 25.93
CA ILE A 293 -12.37 -6.86 25.22
C ILE A 293 -11.43 -5.70 25.49
N ARG A 294 -10.20 -5.98 25.93
CA ARG A 294 -9.17 -4.96 26.10
C ARG A 294 -8.03 -5.20 25.14
N VAL A 295 -7.64 -4.16 24.40
CA VAL A 295 -6.52 -4.18 23.46
C VAL A 295 -5.46 -3.21 23.95
N ARG A 296 -4.33 -3.73 24.44
CA ARG A 296 -3.15 -2.94 24.81
C ARG A 296 -2.19 -2.91 23.63
N THR A 297 -1.84 -1.72 23.13
CA THR A 297 -1.10 -1.56 21.87
C THR A 297 -0.28 -0.25 21.85
N TYR A 298 0.47 0.00 20.78
CA TYR A 298 1.28 1.21 20.58
C TYR A 298 0.44 2.42 20.10
N ALA A 299 0.95 3.65 20.29
CA ALA A 299 0.24 4.91 20.05
C ALA A 299 -0.49 4.99 18.70
N MET A 300 0.16 4.54 17.62
CA MET A 300 -0.42 4.60 16.27
C MET A 300 -1.64 3.68 16.13
N ALA A 301 -1.62 2.48 16.70
CA ALA A 301 -2.77 1.58 16.75
C ALA A 301 -3.85 2.10 17.70
N ALA A 302 -3.45 2.62 18.87
CA ALA A 302 -4.37 3.21 19.84
C ALA A 302 -5.14 4.42 19.26
N SER A 303 -4.52 5.18 18.36
CA SER A 303 -5.18 6.30 17.65
C SER A 303 -6.40 5.87 16.79
N LEU A 304 -6.54 4.57 16.52
CA LEU A 304 -7.67 3.97 15.80
C LEU A 304 -8.75 3.41 16.75
N GLY A 305 -8.71 3.76 18.04
CA GLY A 305 -9.64 3.31 19.09
C GLY A 305 -11.03 3.94 19.06
N HIS A 306 -11.44 4.58 17.96
CA HIS A 306 -12.77 5.20 17.86
C HIS A 306 -13.87 4.17 17.58
N THR A 307 -15.06 4.38 18.14
CA THR A 307 -16.22 3.49 18.00
C THR A 307 -17.35 4.08 17.16
N ASP A 308 -17.29 5.37 16.82
CA ASP A 308 -18.27 6.04 15.96
C ASP A 308 -18.04 5.72 14.48
N VAL A 309 -18.46 4.52 14.07
CA VAL A 309 -18.31 4.02 12.69
C VAL A 309 -19.64 4.17 11.95
N ARG A 310 -19.65 5.03 10.94
CA ARG A 310 -20.85 5.38 10.14
C ARG A 310 -20.71 5.13 8.64
N SER A 311 -19.54 4.74 8.17
CA SER A 311 -19.27 4.49 6.76
C SER A 311 -18.37 3.28 6.58
N GLU A 312 -18.48 2.63 5.43
CA GLU A 312 -17.63 1.50 5.03
C GLU A 312 -16.15 1.88 5.13
N PHE A 313 -15.80 3.06 4.62
CA PHE A 313 -14.41 3.52 4.63
C PHE A 313 -13.90 3.78 6.05
N GLY A 314 -14.70 4.44 6.91
CA GLY A 314 -14.34 4.68 8.31
C GLY A 314 -14.18 3.38 9.11
N ALA A 315 -15.00 2.37 8.82
CA ALA A 315 -14.94 1.06 9.46
C ALA A 315 -13.57 0.39 9.36
N ARG A 316 -12.88 0.59 8.23
CA ARG A 316 -11.53 0.05 7.95
C ARG A 316 -10.44 0.70 8.81
N PHE A 317 -10.76 1.79 9.51
CA PHE A 317 -9.85 2.52 10.39
C PHE A 317 -10.28 2.53 11.86
N SER A 318 -11.26 1.71 12.24
CA SER A 318 -11.67 1.51 13.62
C SER A 318 -11.22 0.14 14.11
N LEU A 319 -10.28 0.11 15.07
CA LEU A 319 -9.83 -1.13 15.72
C LEU A 319 -11.00 -1.81 16.46
N PRO A 320 -11.80 -1.08 17.29
CA PRO A 320 -12.97 -1.67 17.95
C PRO A 320 -13.94 -2.35 16.99
N PHE A 321 -14.29 -1.69 15.89
CA PHE A 321 -15.22 -2.22 14.91
C PHE A 321 -14.66 -3.44 14.19
N ALA A 322 -13.38 -3.43 13.81
CA ALA A 322 -12.75 -4.56 13.13
C ALA A 322 -12.73 -5.82 14.02
N VAL A 323 -12.39 -5.68 15.30
CA VAL A 323 -12.41 -6.79 16.28
C VAL A 323 -13.83 -7.33 16.46
N ALA A 324 -14.81 -6.44 16.66
CA ALA A 324 -16.21 -6.83 16.81
C ALA A 324 -16.77 -7.52 15.56
N SER A 325 -16.46 -6.97 14.38
CA SER A 325 -16.90 -7.53 13.10
C SER A 325 -16.30 -8.91 12.85
N LEU A 326 -15.01 -9.12 13.15
CA LEU A 326 -14.36 -10.42 13.08
C LEU A 326 -15.09 -11.46 13.96
N LEU A 327 -15.38 -11.12 15.21
CA LEU A 327 -16.07 -12.01 16.15
C LEU A 327 -17.50 -12.34 15.71
N CYS A 328 -18.24 -11.35 15.19
CA CYS A 328 -19.60 -11.58 14.69
C CYS A 328 -19.66 -12.42 13.42
N HIS A 329 -18.68 -12.27 12.52
CA HIS A 329 -18.63 -13.05 11.27
C HIS A 329 -17.94 -14.41 11.44
N GLY A 330 -17.15 -14.59 12.50
CA GLY A 330 -16.34 -15.79 12.70
C GLY A 330 -15.09 -15.86 11.79
N ARG A 331 -14.88 -14.87 10.93
CA ARG A 331 -13.74 -14.77 10.00
C ARG A 331 -13.49 -13.32 9.61
N SER A 332 -12.29 -13.06 9.09
CA SER A 332 -11.99 -11.84 8.35
C SER A 332 -12.41 -11.97 6.87
N GLY A 333 -12.70 -10.84 6.25
CA GLY A 333 -13.28 -10.76 4.91
C GLY A 333 -13.60 -9.32 4.52
N LEU A 334 -13.99 -9.12 3.26
CA LEU A 334 -14.40 -7.81 2.75
C LEU A 334 -15.77 -7.39 3.29
N ASP A 335 -16.65 -8.37 3.48
CA ASP A 335 -17.99 -8.24 4.04
C ASP A 335 -17.99 -7.73 5.49
N ASN A 336 -16.88 -7.88 6.21
CA ASN A 336 -16.72 -7.33 7.55
C ASN A 336 -16.82 -5.79 7.60
N TYR A 337 -16.74 -5.08 6.48
CA TYR A 337 -16.68 -3.62 6.40
C TYR A 337 -17.66 -3.00 5.39
N ASP A 338 -18.61 -3.78 4.89
CA ASP A 338 -19.64 -3.29 3.97
C ASP A 338 -20.78 -2.54 4.71
N THR A 339 -21.72 -1.98 3.95
CA THR A 339 -22.87 -1.26 4.48
C THR A 339 -23.69 -2.11 5.48
N ALA A 340 -23.83 -3.42 5.24
CA ALA A 340 -24.59 -4.31 6.13
C ALA A 340 -23.86 -4.52 7.46
N ALA A 341 -22.54 -4.75 7.43
CA ALA A 341 -21.74 -4.86 8.65
C ALA A 341 -21.72 -3.55 9.44
N VAL A 342 -21.60 -2.40 8.78
CA VAL A 342 -21.65 -1.08 9.43
C VAL A 342 -23.00 -0.84 10.10
N ALA A 343 -24.10 -1.32 9.50
CA ALA A 343 -25.44 -1.17 10.05
C ALA A 343 -25.81 -2.23 11.12
N ASP A 344 -25.01 -3.29 11.29
CA ASP A 344 -25.36 -4.39 12.20
C ASP A 344 -25.30 -3.95 13.68
N PRO A 345 -26.44 -3.93 14.40
CA PRO A 345 -26.48 -3.50 15.79
C PRO A 345 -25.67 -4.39 16.74
N ARG A 346 -25.43 -5.66 16.39
CA ARG A 346 -24.61 -6.60 17.16
C ARG A 346 -23.13 -6.20 17.10
N ILE A 347 -22.63 -5.89 15.90
CA ILE A 347 -21.25 -5.42 15.69
C ILE A 347 -21.05 -4.09 16.42
N GLN A 348 -21.98 -3.15 16.23
CA GLN A 348 -21.93 -1.84 16.89
C GLN A 348 -21.95 -1.96 18.42
N ALA A 349 -22.77 -2.88 18.98
CA ALA A 349 -22.83 -3.11 20.41
C ALA A 349 -21.54 -3.73 20.97
N LEU A 350 -20.96 -4.72 20.27
CA LEU A 350 -19.71 -5.36 20.69
C LEU A 350 -18.52 -4.40 20.55
N ALA A 351 -18.47 -3.58 19.49
CA ALA A 351 -17.41 -2.58 19.31
C ALA A 351 -17.32 -1.60 20.50
N ARG A 352 -18.46 -1.23 21.10
CA ARG A 352 -18.49 -0.39 22.31
C ARG A 352 -17.93 -1.07 23.57
N ARG A 353 -17.74 -2.39 23.54
CA ARG A 353 -17.12 -3.18 24.62
C ARG A 353 -15.62 -3.41 24.38
N VAL A 354 -15.06 -2.91 23.27
CA VAL A 354 -13.62 -2.98 22.97
C VAL A 354 -12.95 -1.71 23.48
N GLU A 355 -12.16 -1.84 24.54
CA GLU A 355 -11.30 -0.78 25.07
C GLU A 355 -9.91 -0.86 24.43
N VAL A 356 -9.46 0.22 23.80
CA VAL A 356 -8.11 0.31 23.21
C VAL A 356 -7.24 1.24 24.07
N VAL A 357 -6.12 0.72 24.54
CA VAL A 357 -5.23 1.41 25.49
C VAL A 357 -3.83 1.48 24.90
N GLU A 358 -3.26 2.68 24.85
CA GLU A 358 -1.84 2.87 24.56
C GLU A 358 -0.98 2.36 25.72
N ASP A 359 0.06 1.61 25.40
CA ASP A 359 1.14 1.24 26.31
C ASP A 359 2.45 1.92 25.87
N SER A 360 3.07 2.67 26.77
CA SER A 360 4.28 3.45 26.47
C SER A 360 5.51 2.59 26.13
N GLU A 361 5.59 1.36 26.66
CA GLU A 361 6.66 0.42 26.29
C GLU A 361 6.44 -0.12 24.89
N PHE A 362 5.18 -0.35 24.53
CA PHE A 362 4.78 -0.80 23.20
C PHE A 362 5.04 0.30 22.17
N THR A 363 4.70 1.56 22.50
CA THR A 363 5.03 2.74 21.68
C THR A 363 6.53 2.87 21.46
N ARG A 364 7.35 2.66 22.49
CA ARG A 364 8.82 2.75 22.38
C ARG A 364 9.43 1.64 21.52
N ALA A 365 8.78 0.49 21.43
CA ALA A 365 9.23 -0.64 20.62
C ALA A 365 8.90 -0.48 19.13
N PHE A 366 8.01 0.44 18.76
CA PHE A 366 7.63 0.70 17.38
C PHE A 366 8.65 1.65 16.69
N PRO A 367 9.08 1.36 15.44
CA PRO A 367 8.56 0.34 14.52
C PRO A 367 9.30 -1.01 14.58
N GLU A 368 10.33 -1.19 15.38
CA GLU A 368 11.12 -2.44 15.43
C GLU A 368 10.26 -3.65 15.81
N ARG A 369 9.22 -3.44 16.60
CA ARG A 369 8.15 -4.40 16.92
C ARG A 369 6.79 -3.70 16.88
N GLN A 370 5.74 -4.49 16.74
CA GLN A 370 4.34 -4.04 16.74
C GLN A 370 3.55 -4.75 17.86
N PRO A 371 3.99 -4.63 19.14
CA PRO A 371 3.39 -5.38 20.23
C PRO A 371 1.92 -5.03 20.42
N THR A 372 1.08 -6.07 20.47
CA THR A 372 -0.35 -5.99 20.73
C THR A 372 -0.77 -7.13 21.62
N GLU A 373 -1.50 -6.82 22.69
CA GLU A 373 -2.06 -7.79 23.63
C GLU A 373 -3.58 -7.62 23.66
N VAL A 374 -4.31 -8.71 23.48
CA VAL A 374 -5.77 -8.76 23.52
C VAL A 374 -6.20 -9.63 24.68
N SER A 375 -7.06 -9.10 25.55
CA SER A 375 -7.69 -9.83 26.63
C SER A 375 -9.21 -9.82 26.44
N VAL A 376 -9.84 -10.99 26.53
CA VAL A 376 -11.29 -11.20 26.39
C VAL A 376 -11.82 -11.77 27.69
N ALA A 377 -12.79 -11.08 28.29
CA ALA A 377 -13.52 -11.59 29.45
C ALA A 377 -14.94 -11.99 29.03
N LEU A 378 -15.37 -13.18 29.43
CA LEU A 378 -16.70 -13.71 29.18
C LEU A 378 -17.63 -13.50 30.38
N ASP A 379 -18.94 -13.58 30.16
CA ASP A 379 -19.96 -13.44 31.20
C ASP A 379 -19.92 -14.56 32.25
N ASP A 380 -19.36 -15.73 31.91
CA ASP A 380 -19.15 -16.86 32.83
C ASP A 380 -17.92 -16.69 33.76
N GLY A 381 -17.20 -15.57 33.63
CA GLY A 381 -15.98 -15.27 34.39
C GLY A 381 -14.69 -15.81 33.76
N THR A 382 -14.76 -16.50 32.63
CA THR A 382 -13.57 -16.93 31.88
C THR A 382 -12.83 -15.72 31.34
N GLU A 383 -11.50 -15.73 31.49
CA GLU A 383 -10.60 -14.75 30.86
C GLU A 383 -9.61 -15.47 29.94
N LEU A 384 -9.40 -14.90 28.76
CA LEU A 384 -8.46 -15.36 27.76
C LEU A 384 -7.59 -14.20 27.33
N SER A 385 -6.30 -14.43 27.08
CA SER A 385 -5.42 -13.43 26.53
C SER A 385 -4.48 -14.00 25.47
N GLU A 386 -4.09 -13.15 24.53
CA GLU A 386 -3.08 -13.45 23.52
C GLU A 386 -2.25 -12.21 23.23
N ARG A 387 -0.97 -12.41 22.92
CA ARG A 387 -0.04 -11.35 22.55
C ARG A 387 0.70 -11.70 21.28
N ALA A 388 0.85 -10.72 20.40
CA ALA A 388 1.70 -10.77 19.22
C ALA A 388 2.70 -9.61 19.24
N ASP A 389 3.98 -9.89 18.97
CA ASP A 389 5.02 -8.85 18.83
C ASP A 389 5.17 -8.38 17.36
N PHE A 390 4.68 -9.17 16.41
CA PHE A 390 4.64 -8.85 14.98
C PHE A 390 3.30 -9.28 14.41
N HIS A 391 2.76 -8.47 13.50
CA HIS A 391 1.58 -8.83 12.73
C HIS A 391 1.91 -9.97 11.75
N ARG A 392 0.96 -10.85 11.46
CA ARG A 392 1.11 -11.79 10.35
C ARG A 392 1.28 -11.04 9.03
N GLY A 393 2.07 -11.60 8.14
CA GLY A 393 2.45 -11.02 6.85
C GLY A 393 3.72 -10.17 6.86
N GLU A 394 4.25 -9.75 8.02
CA GLU A 394 5.59 -9.15 8.11
C GLU A 394 6.66 -10.13 7.62
N ALA A 395 7.85 -9.64 7.27
CA ALA A 395 8.94 -10.50 6.79
C ALA A 395 9.38 -11.53 7.85
N GLU A 396 9.23 -11.20 9.13
CA GLU A 396 9.47 -12.08 10.26
C GLU A 396 8.40 -13.18 10.38
N HIS A 397 7.16 -12.90 9.96
CA HIS A 397 6.02 -13.82 10.01
C HIS A 397 5.24 -13.83 8.66
N PRO A 398 5.86 -14.27 7.55
CA PRO A 398 5.26 -14.14 6.23
C PRO A 398 4.02 -15.03 6.08
N HIS A 399 3.06 -14.59 5.26
CA HIS A 399 1.98 -15.46 4.85
C HIS A 399 2.50 -16.59 3.95
N PRO A 400 1.91 -17.80 4.02
CA PRO A 400 2.26 -18.86 3.09
C PRO A 400 1.90 -18.44 1.66
N PRO A 401 2.65 -18.87 0.63
CA PRO A 401 2.41 -18.49 -0.77
C PRO A 401 0.95 -18.70 -1.22
N ASP A 402 0.32 -19.80 -0.81
CA ASP A 402 -1.07 -20.11 -1.13
C ASP A 402 -2.07 -19.08 -0.58
N ALA A 403 -1.77 -18.44 0.56
CA ALA A 403 -2.62 -17.38 1.10
C ALA A 403 -2.56 -16.10 0.24
N VAL A 404 -1.38 -15.78 -0.30
CA VAL A 404 -1.21 -14.64 -1.22
C VAL A 404 -1.91 -14.92 -2.55
N ARG A 405 -1.77 -16.14 -3.09
CA ARG A 405 -2.49 -16.55 -4.30
C ARG A 405 -4.00 -16.53 -4.09
N ARG A 406 -4.48 -17.08 -2.98
CA ARG A 406 -5.92 -17.07 -2.62
C ARG A 406 -6.44 -15.64 -2.53
N LYS A 407 -5.75 -14.75 -1.81
CA LYS A 407 -6.11 -13.33 -1.74
C LYS A 407 -6.25 -12.72 -3.14
N PHE A 408 -5.26 -12.92 -4.01
CA PHE A 408 -5.32 -12.38 -5.37
C PHE A 408 -6.59 -12.86 -6.10
N LEU A 409 -6.87 -14.16 -6.04
CA LEU A 409 -8.02 -14.75 -6.73
C LEU A 409 -9.36 -14.32 -6.12
N ASP A 410 -9.46 -14.17 -4.80
CA ASP A 410 -10.66 -13.67 -4.12
C ASP A 410 -10.99 -12.24 -4.56
N LEU A 411 -9.97 -11.43 -4.87
CA LEU A 411 -10.13 -10.05 -5.34
C LEU A 411 -10.36 -9.95 -6.85
N ALA A 412 -9.61 -10.72 -7.64
CA ALA A 412 -9.53 -10.60 -9.09
C ALA A 412 -10.57 -11.45 -9.85
N ALA A 413 -10.90 -12.65 -9.36
CA ALA A 413 -11.83 -13.55 -10.06
C ALA A 413 -13.25 -12.97 -10.20
N PRO A 414 -13.80 -12.21 -9.24
CA PRO A 414 -15.08 -11.51 -9.42
C PRO A 414 -15.08 -10.49 -10.56
N VAL A 415 -13.92 -10.00 -10.98
CA VAL A 415 -13.76 -8.97 -12.02
C VAL A 415 -13.44 -9.60 -13.38
N TRP A 416 -12.51 -10.54 -13.42
CA TRP A 416 -11.98 -11.10 -14.68
C TRP A 416 -12.44 -12.52 -14.99
N GLY A 417 -13.13 -13.17 -14.06
CA GLY A 417 -13.33 -14.62 -14.07
C GLY A 417 -12.11 -15.38 -13.55
N ARG A 418 -12.36 -16.59 -13.01
CA ARG A 418 -11.35 -17.40 -12.32
C ARG A 418 -10.16 -17.76 -13.20
N GLU A 419 -10.42 -18.27 -14.41
CA GLU A 419 -9.38 -18.73 -15.34
C GLU A 419 -8.42 -17.61 -15.75
N ARG A 420 -8.96 -16.45 -16.14
CA ARG A 420 -8.14 -15.28 -16.50
C ARG A 420 -7.35 -14.75 -15.30
N ALA A 421 -7.95 -14.73 -14.12
CA ALA A 421 -7.25 -14.30 -12.91
C ALA A 421 -6.08 -15.24 -12.58
N GLU A 422 -6.27 -16.57 -12.64
CA GLU A 422 -5.18 -17.54 -12.42
C GLU A 422 -4.07 -17.38 -13.45
N ALA A 423 -4.40 -17.30 -14.74
CA ALA A 423 -3.42 -17.10 -15.80
C ALA A 423 -2.63 -15.79 -15.64
N LEU A 424 -3.30 -14.68 -15.26
CA LEU A 424 -2.62 -13.41 -15.01
C LEU A 424 -1.69 -13.49 -13.81
N TYR A 425 -2.15 -14.10 -12.70
CA TYR A 425 -1.32 -14.29 -11.50
C TYR A 425 -0.04 -15.06 -11.83
N ASP A 426 -0.17 -16.21 -12.48
CA ASP A 426 0.95 -17.08 -12.79
C ASP A 426 1.95 -16.38 -13.74
N ARG A 427 1.46 -15.62 -14.74
CA ARG A 427 2.32 -14.85 -15.64
C ARG A 427 3.00 -13.65 -14.98
N VAL A 428 2.36 -13.01 -13.99
CA VAL A 428 2.97 -11.92 -13.22
C VAL A 428 3.99 -12.47 -12.22
N LEU A 429 3.82 -13.69 -11.70
CA LEU A 429 4.87 -14.35 -10.94
C LEU A 429 6.08 -14.74 -11.79
N ASP A 430 5.87 -15.02 -13.08
CA ASP A 430 6.90 -15.30 -14.08
C ASP A 430 7.25 -14.09 -14.97
N LEU A 431 7.17 -12.88 -14.40
CA LEU A 431 7.25 -11.63 -15.16
C LEU A 431 8.58 -11.47 -15.93
N GLU A 432 9.68 -12.06 -15.45
CA GLU A 432 10.97 -12.04 -16.14
C GLU A 432 10.94 -12.70 -17.53
N ARG A 433 9.99 -13.62 -17.78
CA ARG A 433 9.83 -14.32 -19.05
C ARG A 433 8.85 -13.64 -20.01
N VAL A 434 8.18 -12.58 -19.56
CA VAL A 434 7.22 -11.82 -20.36
C VAL A 434 7.96 -10.89 -21.32
N THR A 435 7.79 -11.13 -22.62
CA THR A 435 8.46 -10.36 -23.70
C THR A 435 7.96 -8.93 -23.78
N ASP A 436 6.66 -8.71 -23.56
CA ASP A 436 6.05 -7.40 -23.52
C ASP A 436 4.85 -7.39 -22.55
N VAL A 437 4.73 -6.32 -21.76
CA VAL A 437 3.65 -6.14 -20.78
C VAL A 437 2.26 -6.10 -21.43
N PRO A 438 2.03 -5.55 -22.64
CA PRO A 438 0.73 -5.62 -23.30
C PRO A 438 0.13 -7.02 -23.42
N VAL A 439 0.93 -8.07 -23.61
CA VAL A 439 0.40 -9.45 -23.64
C VAL A 439 -0.26 -9.83 -22.30
N LEU A 440 0.14 -9.24 -21.15
CA LEU A 440 -0.52 -9.47 -19.86
C LEU A 440 -1.95 -8.93 -19.82
N ALA A 441 -2.24 -7.88 -20.61
CA ALA A 441 -3.59 -7.38 -20.79
C ALA A 441 -4.44 -8.27 -21.68
N GLY A 442 -3.84 -8.82 -22.74
CA GLY A 442 -4.56 -9.51 -23.80
C GLY A 442 -5.36 -8.52 -24.67
N ASP A 443 -6.36 -9.04 -25.39
CA ASP A 443 -7.22 -8.22 -26.27
C ASP A 443 -8.17 -7.30 -25.49
N GLY A 444 -8.40 -7.57 -24.20
CA GLY A 444 -9.09 -6.67 -23.28
C GLY A 444 -8.12 -5.78 -22.50
N ALA A 445 -8.57 -4.64 -21.97
CA ALA A 445 -7.84 -4.00 -20.88
C ALA A 445 -7.82 -4.96 -19.67
N VAL A 446 -6.71 -5.01 -18.92
CA VAL A 446 -6.70 -5.60 -17.56
C VAL A 446 -7.68 -4.81 -16.71
#